data_AF-W6SKI1-F1
#
_entry.id   AF-W6SKI1-F1
#
_cell.length_a   1.000
_cell.length_b   1.000
_cell.length_c   1.000
_cell.angle_alpha   90.00
_cell.angle_beta   90.00
_cell.angle_gamma   90.00
#
_symmetry.space_group_name_H-M   'P 1'
#
loop_
_entity.id
_entity.type
_entity.pdbx_description
1 polymer ?
#
loop_
_entity_poly.entity_id
_entity_poly.type
_entity_poly.pdbx_seq_one_letter_code
_entity_poly.pdbx_strand_id
1 'polypeptide(L)'
;MANTFCINKSGLTIPVYSDTNKTKKIGSIYNREAFGYDRNWGGDNYYCHILFLNSEGSLSYGFIIDPPNNSLVNCTEYPYGTATINNTKYKTFKMRNLRNVYTASGTKWGAVAANCRVACNDNISGNSHPDWKCIEYVESSKGGWVKVTGDGVNYGFVDTGLSVASGYNSIPMYGSW
;
A
#
# COMPACT_ATOMS: atom_id res chain seq x y z
N MET A 1 -5.96 -3.91 15.13
CA MET A 1 -4.87 -4.46 14.30
C MET A 1 -4.47 -3.37 13.32
N ALA A 2 -3.19 -3.24 12.93
CA ALA A 2 -2.82 -2.23 11.95
C ALA A 2 -3.27 -2.63 10.54
N ASN A 3 -3.72 -1.65 9.74
CA ASN A 3 -4.02 -1.82 8.32
C ASN A 3 -2.76 -2.19 7.53
N THR A 4 -2.91 -2.87 6.40
CA THR A 4 -1.78 -3.32 5.57
C THR A 4 -1.99 -2.98 4.10
N PHE A 5 -0.90 -2.77 3.38
CA PHE A 5 -0.94 -2.62 1.91
C PHE A 5 -0.65 -3.96 1.24
N CYS A 6 -1.63 -4.46 0.48
CA CYS A 6 -1.65 -5.82 -0.04
C CYS A 6 -1.64 -5.86 -1.56
N ILE A 7 -1.19 -6.99 -2.10
CA ILE A 7 -1.18 -7.32 -3.52
C ILE A 7 -1.90 -8.65 -3.71
N ASN A 8 -2.78 -8.71 -4.72
CA ASN A 8 -3.33 -9.99 -5.15
C ASN A 8 -2.27 -10.77 -5.93
N LYS A 9 -1.78 -11.87 -5.36
CA LYS A 9 -0.83 -12.80 -5.98
C LYS A 9 -1.41 -14.20 -6.18
N SER A 10 -2.74 -14.33 -6.12
CA SER A 10 -3.44 -15.61 -6.29
C SER A 10 -3.42 -16.14 -7.72
N GLY A 11 -3.09 -15.30 -8.71
CA GLY A 11 -3.25 -15.64 -10.13
C GLY A 11 -4.68 -15.47 -10.64
N LEU A 12 -5.64 -15.15 -9.77
CA LEU A 12 -7.06 -15.02 -10.09
C LEU A 12 -7.53 -13.56 -10.10
N THR A 13 -8.72 -13.33 -10.66
CA THR A 13 -9.47 -12.08 -10.47
C THR A 13 -10.47 -12.28 -9.35
N ILE A 14 -10.41 -11.43 -8.32
CA ILE A 14 -11.16 -11.59 -7.08
C ILE A 14 -12.34 -10.61 -7.07
N PRO A 15 -13.59 -11.05 -6.90
CA PRO A 15 -14.73 -10.14 -6.82
C PRO A 15 -14.71 -9.35 -5.49
N VAL A 16 -15.10 -8.08 -5.57
CA VAL A 16 -15.33 -7.22 -4.40
C VAL A 16 -16.82 -6.94 -4.29
N TYR A 17 -17.38 -7.10 -3.10
CA TYR A 17 -18.80 -6.93 -2.81
C TYR A 17 -19.06 -5.72 -1.91
N SER A 18 -20.27 -5.15 -1.98
CA SER A 18 -20.72 -4.03 -1.12
C SER A 18 -20.84 -4.38 0.36
N ASP A 19 -21.06 -5.66 0.65
CA ASP A 19 -21.38 -6.18 1.98
C ASP A 19 -20.97 -7.65 2.09
N THR A 20 -20.98 -8.16 3.32
CA THR A 20 -20.61 -9.53 3.67
C THR A 20 -21.60 -10.60 3.19
N ASN A 21 -22.81 -10.23 2.77
CA ASN A 21 -23.83 -11.13 2.23
C ASN A 21 -23.74 -11.28 0.70
N LYS A 22 -22.72 -10.67 0.06
CA LYS A 22 -22.51 -10.70 -1.40
C LYS A 22 -23.70 -10.12 -2.19
N THR A 23 -24.47 -9.17 -1.65
CA THR A 23 -25.70 -8.71 -2.34
C THR A 23 -25.41 -8.06 -3.69
N LYS A 24 -24.30 -7.32 -3.81
CA LYS A 24 -23.89 -6.66 -5.04
C LYS A 24 -22.37 -6.72 -5.22
N LYS A 25 -21.94 -7.17 -6.39
CA LYS A 25 -20.54 -7.01 -6.84
C LYS A 25 -20.31 -5.55 -7.23
N ILE A 26 -19.31 -4.91 -6.62
CA ILE A 26 -18.96 -3.50 -6.84
C ILE A 26 -17.57 -3.31 -7.46
N GLY A 27 -16.81 -4.39 -7.63
CA GLY A 27 -15.47 -4.30 -8.20
C GLY A 27 -14.80 -5.64 -8.37
N SER A 28 -13.53 -5.60 -8.75
CA SER A 28 -12.66 -6.77 -8.79
C SER A 28 -11.22 -6.35 -8.53
N ILE A 29 -10.44 -7.25 -7.91
CA ILE A 29 -8.99 -7.12 -7.77
C ILE A 29 -8.34 -8.15 -8.71
N TYR A 30 -7.69 -7.67 -9.76
CA TYR A 30 -6.97 -8.47 -10.74
C TYR A 30 -5.65 -9.01 -10.18
N ASN A 31 -5.06 -9.99 -10.87
CA ASN A 31 -3.76 -10.50 -10.48
C ASN A 31 -2.69 -9.39 -10.56
N ARG A 32 -1.84 -9.32 -9.54
CA ARG A 32 -0.80 -8.29 -9.32
C ARG A 32 -1.38 -6.88 -9.10
N GLU A 33 -2.64 -6.75 -8.73
CA GLU A 33 -3.24 -5.47 -8.35
C GLU A 33 -3.08 -5.20 -6.86
N ALA A 34 -2.78 -3.94 -6.54
CA ALA A 34 -2.60 -3.47 -5.17
C ALA A 34 -3.91 -2.91 -4.58
N PHE A 35 -4.06 -3.04 -3.26
CA PHE A 35 -5.18 -2.50 -2.50
C PHE A 35 -4.81 -2.31 -1.02
N GLY A 36 -5.57 -1.49 -0.30
CA GLY A 36 -5.46 -1.37 1.15
C GLY A 36 -6.34 -2.39 1.86
N TYR A 37 -5.80 -3.12 2.84
CA TYR A 37 -6.57 -4.00 3.71
C TYR A 37 -6.88 -3.27 5.02
N ASP A 38 -8.15 -2.93 5.23
CA ASP A 38 -8.65 -2.19 6.39
C ASP A 38 -9.04 -3.13 7.54
N ARG A 39 -8.01 -3.58 8.25
CA ARG A 39 -8.09 -4.51 9.39
C ARG A 39 -8.76 -3.90 10.63
N ASN A 40 -9.01 -2.59 10.63
CA ASN A 40 -9.80 -1.95 11.67
C ASN A 40 -11.30 -2.27 11.58
N TRP A 41 -11.80 -2.52 10.36
CA TRP A 41 -13.24 -2.68 10.08
C TRP A 41 -13.62 -4.03 9.50
N GLY A 42 -12.68 -4.97 9.38
CA GLY A 42 -13.03 -6.35 9.09
C GLY A 42 -11.84 -7.22 8.72
N GLY A 43 -11.99 -8.50 9.01
CA GLY A 43 -11.11 -9.55 8.53
C GLY A 43 -10.74 -10.59 9.57
N ASP A 44 -11.63 -11.54 9.83
CA ASP A 44 -11.29 -12.87 10.36
C ASP A 44 -10.57 -13.75 9.31
N ASN A 45 -9.96 -13.11 8.30
CA ASN A 45 -9.46 -13.69 7.06
C ASN A 45 -10.53 -14.38 6.19
N TYR A 46 -11.81 -14.25 6.52
CA TYR A 46 -12.93 -14.69 5.69
C TYR A 46 -13.68 -13.49 5.11
N TYR A 47 -14.02 -12.49 5.94
CA TYR A 47 -14.65 -11.23 5.51
C TYR A 47 -13.66 -10.06 5.55
N CYS A 48 -12.94 -9.83 4.45
CA CYS A 48 -11.85 -8.86 4.41
C CYS A 48 -12.31 -7.51 3.88
N HIS A 49 -12.37 -6.50 4.74
CA HIS A 49 -12.71 -5.13 4.36
C HIS A 49 -11.52 -4.45 3.68
N ILE A 50 -11.69 -3.92 2.47
CA ILE A 50 -10.61 -3.36 1.66
C ILE A 50 -10.95 -1.97 1.14
N LEU A 51 -9.91 -1.19 0.88
CA LEU A 51 -9.94 0.03 0.07
C LEU A 51 -9.29 -0.28 -1.29
N PHE A 52 -10.02 -0.07 -2.38
CA PHE A 52 -9.54 -0.38 -3.74
C PHE A 52 -9.96 0.70 -4.74
N LEU A 53 -9.30 0.74 -5.89
CA LEU A 53 -9.67 1.61 -7.00
C LEU A 53 -10.78 0.92 -7.82
N ASN A 54 -11.99 1.48 -7.82
CA ASN A 54 -13.10 0.92 -8.56
C ASN A 54 -12.99 1.21 -10.08
N SER A 55 -13.87 0.61 -10.88
CA SER A 55 -13.88 0.80 -12.34
C SER A 55 -14.20 2.22 -12.81
N GLU A 56 -14.72 3.08 -11.92
CA GLU A 56 -14.99 4.50 -12.18
C GLU A 56 -13.75 5.37 -11.87
N GLY A 57 -12.63 4.75 -11.46
CA GLY A 57 -11.41 5.47 -11.10
C GLY A 57 -11.47 6.15 -9.73
N SER A 58 -12.39 5.72 -8.86
CA SER A 58 -12.54 6.26 -7.50
C SER A 58 -12.17 5.22 -6.45
N LEU A 59 -11.53 5.67 -5.36
CA LEU A 59 -11.30 4.81 -4.20
C LEU A 59 -12.64 4.45 -3.56
N SER A 60 -12.86 3.17 -3.31
CA SER A 60 -14.08 2.63 -2.73
C SER A 60 -13.76 1.57 -1.69
N TYR A 61 -14.61 1.50 -0.66
CA TYR A 61 -14.58 0.42 0.32
C TYR A 61 -15.46 -0.75 -0.14
N GLY A 62 -15.06 -1.96 0.24
CA GLY A 62 -15.81 -3.18 -0.06
C GLY A 62 -15.23 -4.40 0.62
N PHE A 63 -15.79 -5.57 0.31
CA PHE A 63 -15.40 -6.84 0.93
C PHE A 63 -14.89 -7.84 -0.10
N ILE A 64 -13.71 -8.41 0.16
CA ILE A 64 -13.33 -9.73 -0.37
C ILE A 64 -13.86 -10.76 0.61
N ILE A 65 -14.58 -11.76 0.11
CA ILE A 65 -15.22 -12.78 0.93
C ILE A 65 -14.73 -14.14 0.50
N ASP A 66 -14.27 -14.94 1.47
CA ASP A 66 -13.59 -16.21 1.24
C ASP A 66 -12.37 -16.02 0.29
N PRO A 67 -11.39 -15.19 0.71
CA PRO A 67 -10.24 -14.84 -0.12
C PRO A 67 -9.45 -16.10 -0.51
N PRO A 68 -9.14 -16.32 -1.80
CA PRO A 68 -8.31 -17.45 -2.20
C PRO A 68 -6.89 -17.29 -1.63
N ASN A 69 -6.15 -18.39 -1.52
CA ASN A 69 -4.74 -18.34 -1.10
C ASN A 69 -3.94 -17.33 -1.93
N ASN A 70 -3.04 -16.61 -1.27
CA ASN A 70 -2.20 -15.57 -1.86
C ASN A 70 -2.94 -14.35 -2.44
N SER A 71 -4.20 -14.11 -2.06
CA SER A 71 -4.94 -12.90 -2.46
C SER A 71 -4.61 -11.66 -1.62
N LEU A 72 -4.23 -11.84 -0.36
CA LEU A 72 -3.98 -10.77 0.62
C LEU A 72 -2.48 -10.65 0.95
N VAL A 73 -1.61 -10.79 -0.06
CA VAL A 73 -0.16 -10.85 0.19
C VAL A 73 0.39 -9.48 0.52
N ASN A 74 1.23 -9.39 1.55
CA ASN A 74 1.84 -8.13 1.93
C ASN A 74 2.77 -7.61 0.85
N CYS A 75 2.72 -6.31 0.55
CA CYS A 75 3.61 -5.73 -0.46
C CYS A 75 5.10 -5.94 -0.15
N THR A 76 5.45 -6.09 1.13
CA THR A 76 6.81 -6.33 1.62
C THR A 76 7.34 -7.73 1.33
N GLU A 77 6.52 -8.66 0.83
CA GLU A 77 6.99 -9.94 0.30
C GLU A 77 7.54 -9.78 -1.13
N TYR A 78 7.16 -8.72 -1.83
CA TYR A 78 7.59 -8.39 -3.19
C TYR A 78 8.20 -6.98 -3.26
N PRO A 79 9.25 -6.67 -2.48
CA PRO A 79 9.90 -5.37 -2.56
C PRO A 79 10.56 -5.16 -3.93
N TYR A 80 10.79 -3.91 -4.32
CA TYR A 80 11.60 -3.59 -5.50
C TYR A 80 13.05 -4.06 -5.30
N GLY A 81 13.55 -3.91 -4.08
CA GLY A 81 14.89 -4.32 -3.67
C GLY A 81 15.11 -4.01 -2.20
N THR A 82 16.36 -3.91 -1.78
CA THR A 82 16.70 -3.58 -0.39
C THR A 82 17.76 -2.49 -0.31
N ALA A 83 17.83 -1.80 0.82
CA ALA A 83 18.88 -0.82 1.12
C ALA A 83 19.37 -1.00 2.55
N THR A 84 20.69 -0.92 2.76
CA THR A 84 21.27 -0.89 4.10
C THR A 84 21.46 0.57 4.52
N ILE A 85 20.78 0.97 5.59
CA ILE A 85 20.81 2.34 6.12
C ILE A 85 21.17 2.22 7.61
N ASN A 86 22.30 2.81 8.02
CA ASN A 86 22.81 2.73 9.39
C ASN A 86 22.87 1.28 9.92
N ASN A 87 23.47 0.36 9.13
CA ASN A 87 23.59 -1.08 9.41
C ASN A 87 22.28 -1.89 9.49
N THR A 88 21.14 -1.27 9.22
CA THR A 88 19.85 -1.97 9.16
C THR A 88 19.43 -2.16 7.70
N LYS A 89 19.02 -3.39 7.33
CA LYS A 89 18.54 -3.72 5.99
C LYS A 89 17.04 -3.46 5.88
N TYR A 90 16.66 -2.51 5.04
CA TYR A 90 15.28 -2.15 4.76
C TYR A 90 14.81 -2.73 3.43
N LYS A 91 13.51 -2.98 3.32
CA LYS A 91 12.83 -3.26 2.06
C LYS A 91 12.57 -1.94 1.35
N THR A 92 12.64 -1.92 0.02
CA THR A 92 12.44 -0.70 -0.76
C THR A 92 11.35 -0.85 -1.80
N PHE A 93 10.65 0.26 -2.07
CA PHE A 93 9.70 0.40 -3.18
C PHE A 93 10.11 1.61 -4.01
N LYS A 94 9.88 1.55 -5.32
CA LYS A 94 10.26 2.61 -6.26
C LYS A 94 9.03 3.39 -6.69
N MET A 95 9.24 4.69 -6.93
CA MET A 95 8.18 5.60 -7.34
C MET A 95 8.26 5.86 -8.85
N ARG A 96 7.15 5.67 -9.57
CA ARG A 96 7.03 6.03 -10.99
C ARG A 96 6.87 7.53 -11.18
N ASN A 97 6.14 8.18 -10.28
CA ASN A 97 5.92 9.61 -10.26
C ASN A 97 6.07 10.17 -8.84
N LEU A 98 6.11 11.49 -8.71
CA LEU A 98 6.24 12.14 -7.41
C LEU A 98 5.04 11.80 -6.52
N ARG A 99 5.30 11.45 -5.26
CA ARG A 99 4.28 11.17 -4.25
C ARG A 99 4.55 11.91 -2.95
N ASN A 100 3.49 12.43 -2.33
CA ASN A 100 3.60 13.11 -1.05
C ASN A 100 3.90 12.10 0.07
N VAL A 101 4.64 12.56 1.06
CA VAL A 101 4.91 11.85 2.30
C VAL A 101 4.33 12.67 3.44
N TYR A 102 3.67 11.99 4.35
CA TYR A 102 2.96 12.56 5.49
C TYR A 102 3.56 12.04 6.79
N THR A 103 3.49 12.83 7.85
CA THR A 103 3.83 12.41 9.21
C THR A 103 2.77 11.47 9.76
N ALA A 104 2.96 10.94 10.98
CA ALA A 104 2.00 10.02 11.60
C ALA A 104 0.63 10.66 11.86
N SER A 105 0.57 11.97 12.07
CA SER A 105 -0.67 12.75 12.23
C SER A 105 -1.35 13.12 10.90
N GLY A 106 -0.77 12.74 9.75
CA GLY A 106 -1.30 13.09 8.42
C GLY A 106 -0.89 14.47 7.92
N THR A 107 0.00 15.17 8.63
CA THR A 107 0.57 16.44 8.16
C THR A 107 1.58 16.20 7.05
N LYS A 108 1.61 17.02 6.01
CA LYS A 108 2.60 16.87 4.93
C LYS A 108 4.02 17.04 5.48
N TRP A 109 4.83 15.98 5.37
CA TRP A 109 6.26 15.99 5.71
C TRP A 109 7.11 16.45 4.52
N GLY A 110 6.77 15.98 3.33
CA GLY A 110 7.54 16.22 2.12
C GLY A 110 7.02 15.43 0.94
N ALA A 111 7.93 15.02 0.05
CA ALA A 111 7.60 14.17 -1.09
C ALA A 111 8.81 13.31 -1.47
N VAL A 112 8.53 12.19 -2.13
CA VAL A 112 9.53 11.38 -2.83
C VAL A 112 9.41 11.66 -4.32
N ALA A 113 10.54 11.97 -4.97
CA ALA A 113 10.56 12.28 -6.38
C ALA A 113 10.36 11.02 -7.26
N ALA A 114 9.97 11.23 -8.52
CA ALA A 114 9.94 10.16 -9.50
C ALA A 114 11.30 9.45 -9.61
N ASN A 115 11.28 8.15 -9.84
CA ASN A 115 12.44 7.24 -9.89
C ASN A 115 13.23 7.08 -8.59
N CYS A 116 12.88 7.78 -7.52
CA CYS A 116 13.45 7.57 -6.19
C CYS A 116 12.70 6.46 -5.45
N ARG A 117 13.31 5.96 -4.38
CA ARG A 117 12.77 4.91 -3.54
C ARG A 117 12.31 5.41 -2.18
N VAL A 118 11.49 4.60 -1.54
CA VAL A 118 11.20 4.68 -0.11
C VAL A 118 11.68 3.38 0.55
N ALA A 119 12.05 3.45 1.83
CA ALA A 119 12.50 2.28 2.58
C ALA A 119 11.59 2.04 3.79
N CYS A 120 11.25 0.77 4.02
CA CYS A 120 10.47 0.38 5.18
C CYS A 120 10.84 -1.00 5.73
N ASN A 121 10.44 -1.26 6.98
CA ASN A 121 10.61 -2.58 7.60
C ASN A 121 9.32 -3.42 7.61
N ASP A 122 8.16 -2.79 7.56
CA ASP A 122 6.88 -3.48 7.77
C ASP A 122 5.87 -3.23 6.63
N ASN A 123 4.76 -3.96 6.62
CA ASN A 123 3.65 -3.90 5.66
C ASN A 123 2.57 -2.86 6.00
N ILE A 124 2.68 -2.20 7.16
CA ILE A 124 1.67 -1.31 7.72
C ILE A 124 1.27 -0.20 6.74
N SER A 125 -0.03 0.11 6.71
CA SER A 125 -0.62 1.29 6.08
C SER A 125 -1.36 2.18 7.09
N GLY A 126 -1.76 3.37 6.65
CA GLY A 126 -2.43 4.36 7.48
C GLY A 126 -3.78 3.88 8.03
N ASN A 127 -4.12 4.36 9.22
CA ASN A 127 -5.37 4.01 9.90
C ASN A 127 -6.61 4.53 9.15
N SER A 128 -6.58 5.81 8.77
CA SER A 128 -7.61 6.46 7.93
C SER A 128 -7.27 6.45 6.45
N HIS A 129 -6.04 6.02 6.10
CA HIS A 129 -5.53 5.91 4.74
C HIS A 129 -4.91 4.53 4.52
N PRO A 130 -5.72 3.46 4.37
CA PRO A 130 -5.21 2.13 4.04
C PRO A 130 -4.39 2.09 2.74
N ASP A 131 -4.57 3.11 1.89
CA ASP A 131 -3.84 3.37 0.65
C ASP A 131 -2.49 4.07 0.85
N TRP A 132 -2.12 4.51 2.06
CA TRP A 132 -0.81 5.11 2.33
C TRP A 132 0.10 4.14 3.07
N LYS A 133 1.32 3.94 2.54
CA LYS A 133 2.26 2.95 3.06
C LYS A 133 3.18 3.55 4.11
N CYS A 134 3.29 2.92 5.27
CA CYS A 134 4.26 3.33 6.30
C CYS A 134 5.69 3.16 5.80
N ILE A 135 6.53 4.19 5.99
CA ILE A 135 7.93 4.24 5.58
C ILE A 135 8.80 4.96 6.62
N GLU A 136 10.08 4.62 6.66
CA GLU A 136 11.06 5.18 7.58
C GLU A 136 12.04 6.12 6.88
N TYR A 137 12.28 5.90 5.58
CA TYR A 137 13.22 6.71 4.81
C TYR A 137 12.72 6.99 3.39
N VAL A 138 13.13 8.14 2.86
CA VAL A 138 12.96 8.55 1.47
C VAL A 138 14.34 8.72 0.83
N GLU A 139 14.52 8.18 -0.37
CA GLU A 139 15.71 8.42 -1.17
C GLU A 139 15.67 9.84 -1.77
N SER A 140 16.74 10.58 -1.59
CA SER A 140 16.91 11.90 -2.21
C SER A 140 17.29 11.76 -3.68
N SER A 141 16.79 12.65 -4.54
CA SER A 141 17.20 12.73 -5.95
C SER A 141 18.68 13.08 -6.14
N LYS A 142 19.33 13.60 -5.09
CA LYS A 142 20.78 13.84 -5.04
C LYS A 142 21.59 12.65 -4.53
N GLY A 143 20.92 11.52 -4.25
CA GLY A 143 21.49 10.37 -3.57
C GLY A 143 21.39 10.47 -2.04
N GLY A 144 21.49 9.30 -1.38
CA GLY A 144 21.36 9.18 0.07
C GLY A 144 19.92 9.03 0.56
N TRP A 145 19.80 8.70 1.85
CA TRP A 145 18.52 8.42 2.51
C TRP A 145 18.21 9.50 3.54
N VAL A 146 17.02 10.07 3.47
CA VAL A 146 16.50 11.05 4.43
C VAL A 146 15.49 10.34 5.32
N LYS A 147 15.71 10.41 6.63
CA LYS A 147 14.80 9.80 7.61
C LYS A 147 13.51 10.61 7.71
N VAL A 148 12.38 9.91 7.72
CA VAL A 148 11.08 10.54 7.96
C VAL A 148 10.93 10.78 9.46
N THR A 149 10.58 12.01 9.83
CA THR A 149 10.49 12.45 11.22
C THR A 149 9.29 13.35 11.42
N GLY A 150 8.60 13.23 12.53
CA GLY A 150 7.45 14.07 12.87
C GLY A 150 6.63 13.42 13.97
N ASP A 151 5.82 14.20 14.69
CA ASP A 151 4.91 13.69 15.73
C ASP A 151 5.60 12.80 16.80
N GLY A 152 6.88 13.08 17.09
CA GLY A 152 7.67 12.31 18.07
C GLY A 152 8.10 10.92 17.61
N VAL A 153 7.86 10.55 16.34
CA VAL A 153 8.20 9.23 15.78
C VAL A 153 9.16 9.33 14.58
N ASN A 154 9.70 8.17 14.20
CA ASN A 154 10.73 7.98 13.17
C ASN A 154 10.19 7.30 11.90
N TYR A 155 8.91 7.52 11.61
CA TYR A 155 8.23 7.00 10.43
C TYR A 155 7.16 7.99 9.97
N GLY A 156 6.67 7.79 8.75
CA GLY A 156 5.51 8.46 8.22
C GLY A 156 4.82 7.58 7.18
N PHE A 157 3.98 8.16 6.35
CA PHE A 157 3.19 7.45 5.37
C PHE A 157 3.35 8.08 3.98
N VAL A 158 3.70 7.28 2.99
CA VAL A 158 3.75 7.72 1.59
C VAL A 158 2.45 7.40 0.89
N ASP A 159 1.92 8.35 0.11
CA ASP A 159 0.85 8.10 -0.84
C ASP A 159 1.33 7.06 -1.86
N THR A 160 0.70 5.88 -1.88
CA THR A 160 1.08 4.81 -2.82
C THR A 160 0.63 5.10 -4.25
N GLY A 161 -0.29 6.04 -4.42
CA GLY A 161 -0.93 6.39 -5.67
C GLY A 161 -2.05 5.45 -6.08
N LEU A 162 -2.59 4.66 -5.14
CA LEU A 162 -3.75 3.79 -5.37
C LEU A 162 -4.96 4.56 -5.92
N SER A 163 -5.11 5.84 -5.55
CA SER A 163 -6.14 6.74 -6.07
C SER A 163 -6.01 7.06 -7.56
N VAL A 164 -4.85 6.78 -8.18
CA VAL A 164 -4.57 7.04 -9.59
C VAL A 164 -4.56 5.75 -10.40
N ALA A 165 -3.91 4.71 -9.88
CA ALA A 165 -3.85 3.40 -10.51
C ALA A 165 -3.50 2.32 -9.50
N SER A 166 -4.02 1.11 -9.70
CA SER A 166 -3.85 -0.04 -8.79
C SER A 166 -3.05 -1.20 -9.40
N GLY A 167 -2.98 -1.31 -10.73
CA GLY A 167 -2.25 -2.38 -11.42
C GLY A 167 -0.73 -2.26 -11.32
N TYR A 168 -0.01 -3.39 -11.25
CA TYR A 168 1.46 -3.43 -11.04
C TYR A 168 2.29 -2.58 -12.01
N ASN A 169 1.86 -2.46 -13.26
CA ASN A 169 2.56 -1.72 -14.32
C ASN A 169 2.27 -0.22 -14.29
N SER A 170 1.21 0.21 -13.60
CA SER A 170 0.70 1.58 -13.60
C SER A 170 0.72 2.25 -12.22
N ILE A 171 0.62 1.49 -11.14
CA ILE A 171 0.60 2.04 -9.77
C ILE A 171 1.90 2.83 -9.51
N PRO A 172 1.79 4.05 -8.96
CA PRO A 172 2.93 4.90 -8.67
C PRO A 172 3.99 4.29 -7.76
N MET A 173 3.61 3.73 -6.62
CA MET A 173 4.52 2.97 -5.75
C MET A 173 4.52 1.50 -6.17
N TYR A 174 5.67 0.97 -6.58
CA TYR A 174 5.78 -0.41 -7.02
C TYR A 174 6.99 -1.15 -6.44
N GLY A 175 6.84 -2.47 -6.37
CA GLY A 175 7.85 -3.45 -6.00
C GLY A 175 8.14 -4.40 -7.15
N SER A 176 8.46 -5.65 -6.83
CA SER A 176 8.69 -6.71 -7.82
C SER A 176 7.42 -7.49 -8.21
N TRP A 177 6.25 -7.08 -7.69
CA TRP A 177 5.01 -7.83 -7.86
C TRP A 177 4.44 -7.83 -9.24
#